data_AF-A0A7X9G013-F1
#
_entry.id   AF-A0A7X9G013-F1
#
_cell.length_a   1.000
_cell.length_b   1.000
_cell.length_c   1.000
_cell.angle_alpha   90.00
_cell.angle_beta   90.00
_cell.angle_gamma   90.00
#
_symmetry.space_group_name_H-M   'P 1'
#
loop_
_entity.id
_entity.type
_entity.pdbx_description
1 polymer ?
#
loop_
_entity_poly.entity_id
_entity_poly.type
_entity_poly.pdbx_seq_one_letter_code
_entity_poly.pdbx_strand_id
1 'polypeptide(L)'
;MSFFESLIVGAVCMAVVFLVLAALFALIQSLSRVLGSVSGKGARDEKPDAANTADTANAAGASAMLNNAVQTAEEQTAAVHDQQMGSSAQTGSLKLDNVDERTAAMIMAVVSHETKIPLNQLVFRSISLVK
;
A
#
# COMPACT_ATOMS: atom_id res chain seq x y z
N MET A 1 -39.66 -22.96 -16.18
CA MET A 1 -38.69 -21.86 -16.15
C MET A 1 -38.56 -21.32 -17.56
N SER A 2 -39.18 -20.17 -17.82
CA SER A 2 -39.25 -19.62 -19.17
C SER A 2 -37.89 -19.04 -19.56
N PHE A 3 -37.46 -19.22 -20.81
CA PHE A 3 -36.16 -18.74 -21.30
C PHE A 3 -35.93 -17.24 -21.05
N PHE A 4 -37.00 -16.45 -21.10
CA PHE A 4 -36.98 -15.02 -20.81
C PHE A 4 -36.65 -14.70 -19.35
N GLU A 5 -37.05 -15.55 -18.39
CA GLU A 5 -36.70 -15.33 -16.98
C GLU A 5 -35.20 -15.54 -16.73
N SER A 6 -34.61 -16.57 -17.34
CA SER A 6 -33.16 -16.79 -17.27
C SER A 6 -32.37 -15.67 -17.98
N LEU A 7 -32.89 -15.15 -19.11
CA LEU A 7 -32.28 -14.04 -19.82
C LEU A 7 -32.29 -12.75 -18.99
N ILE A 8 -33.42 -12.43 -18.36
CA ILE A 8 -33.55 -11.25 -17.50
C ILE A 8 -32.70 -11.38 -16.24
N VAL A 9 -32.69 -12.55 -15.59
CA VAL A 9 -31.84 -12.81 -14.42
C VAL A 9 -30.35 -12.67 -14.78
N GLY A 10 -29.94 -13.19 -15.94
CA GLY A 10 -28.58 -13.02 -16.46
C GLY A 10 -28.23 -11.56 -16.75
N ALA A 11 -29.14 -10.81 -17.38
CA ALA A 11 -28.97 -9.38 -17.64
C ALA A 11 -28.86 -8.56 -16.35
N VAL A 12 -29.68 -8.87 -15.34
CA VAL A 12 -29.62 -8.25 -14.00
C VAL A 12 -28.29 -8.58 -13.31
N CYS A 13 -27.81 -9.82 -13.42
CA CYS A 13 -26.50 -10.22 -12.88
C CYS A 13 -25.34 -9.44 -13.52
N MET A 14 -25.36 -9.27 -14.85
CA MET A 14 -24.35 -8.45 -15.53
C MET A 14 -24.45 -6.97 -15.14
N ALA A 15 -25.67 -6.43 -15.01
CA ALA A 15 -25.90 -5.06 -14.61
C ALA A 15 -25.40 -4.78 -13.18
N VAL A 16 -25.66 -5.68 -12.21
CA VAL A 16 -25.19 -5.50 -10.83
C VAL A 16 -23.67 -5.56 -10.73
N VAL A 17 -23.02 -6.45 -11.48
CA VAL A 17 -21.55 -6.51 -11.56
C VAL A 17 -21.01 -5.19 -12.11
N PHE A 18 -21.57 -4.68 -13.21
CA PHE A 18 -21.18 -3.39 -13.76
C PHE A 18 -21.36 -2.24 -12.76
N LEU A 19 -22.46 -2.22 -12.01
CA LEU A 19 -22.73 -1.20 -10.99
C LEU A 19 -21.71 -1.27 -9.85
N VAL A 20 -21.37 -2.48 -9.39
CA VAL A 20 -20.34 -2.69 -8.36
C VAL A 20 -18.97 -2.25 -8.89
N LEU A 21 -18.61 -2.61 -10.12
CA LEU A 21 -17.36 -2.15 -10.76
C LEU A 21 -17.31 -0.63 -10.90
N ALA A 22 -18.40 -0.01 -11.33
CA ALA A 22 -18.50 1.44 -11.44
C ALA A 22 -18.40 2.13 -10.07
N ALA A 23 -19.02 1.56 -9.03
CA ALA A 23 -18.92 2.07 -7.66
C ALA A 23 -17.50 1.96 -7.11
N LEU A 24 -16.83 0.82 -7.27
CA LEU A 24 -15.42 0.65 -6.89
C LEU A 24 -14.51 1.61 -7.68
N PHE A 25 -14.73 1.73 -9.00
CA PHE A 25 -13.98 2.64 -9.85
C PHE A 25 -14.18 4.10 -9.44
N ALA A 26 -15.43 4.53 -9.18
CA ALA A 26 -15.74 5.88 -8.72
C ALA A 26 -15.14 6.18 -7.34
N LEU A 27 -15.11 5.21 -6.42
CA LEU A 27 -14.46 5.36 -5.13
C LEU A 27 -12.96 5.60 -5.30
N ILE A 28 -12.29 4.81 -6.15
CA ILE A 28 -10.86 4.99 -6.47
C ILE A 28 -10.62 6.32 -7.20
N GLN A 29 -11.47 6.69 -8.17
CA GLN A 29 -11.37 7.95 -8.90
C GLN A 29 -11.55 9.16 -7.98
N SER A 30 -12.49 9.10 -7.04
CA SER A 30 -12.72 10.13 -6.02
C SER A 30 -11.48 10.30 -5.14
N LEU A 31 -10.89 9.20 -4.67
CA LEU A 31 -9.65 9.25 -3.89
C LEU A 31 -8.47 9.77 -4.73
N SER A 32 -8.30 9.33 -5.98
CA SER A 32 -7.27 9.86 -6.90
C SER A 32 -7.49 11.34 -7.25
N ARG A 33 -8.74 11.80 -7.28
CA ARG A 33 -9.08 13.20 -7.58
C ARG A 33 -8.86 14.09 -6.36
N VAL A 34 -9.20 13.63 -5.16
CA VAL A 34 -8.92 14.33 -3.89
C VAL A 34 -7.41 14.38 -3.63
N LEU A 35 -6.68 13.28 -3.86
CA LEU A 35 -5.23 13.20 -3.70
C LEU A 35 -4.47 13.97 -4.80
N GLY A 36 -5.00 14.01 -6.02
CA GLY A 36 -4.49 14.86 -7.11
C GLY A 36 -4.78 16.36 -6.90
N SER A 37 -5.89 16.70 -6.27
CA SER A 37 -6.26 18.10 -6.00
C SER A 37 -5.44 18.77 -4.89
N VAL A 38 -4.74 17.99 -4.05
CA VAL A 38 -3.73 18.51 -3.10
C VAL A 38 -2.32 18.56 -3.68
N SER A 39 -2.12 17.99 -4.89
CA SER A 39 -0.91 18.13 -5.70
C SER A 39 -1.23 18.93 -6.97
N GLY A 40 -1.93 20.06 -6.80
CA GLY A 40 -2.39 20.90 -7.90
C GLY A 40 -1.55 22.15 -8.11
N LYS A 41 -0.32 22.05 -8.66
CA LYS A 41 0.30 23.09 -9.52
C LYS A 41 1.62 22.62 -10.14
N GLY A 42 1.54 21.91 -11.25
CA GLY A 42 2.71 21.47 -12.02
C GLY A 42 2.46 21.40 -13.52
N ALA A 43 1.61 22.28 -14.06
CA ALA A 43 1.60 22.57 -15.50
C ALA A 43 2.15 23.99 -15.65
N ARG A 44 3.47 24.09 -15.88
CA ARG A 44 4.02 25.24 -16.59
C ARG A 44 3.91 24.93 -18.07
N ASP A 45 3.39 25.92 -18.76
CA ASP A 45 3.29 26.09 -20.19
C ASP A 45 4.55 25.61 -20.94
N GLU A 46 4.38 24.74 -21.92
CA GLU A 46 5.21 24.78 -23.14
C GLU A 46 4.37 24.32 -24.34
N LYS A 47 4.35 25.19 -25.35
CA LYS A 47 3.60 25.19 -26.62
C LYS A 47 4.64 25.57 -27.68
N PRO A 48 4.62 25.13 -28.96
CA PRO A 48 4.32 23.84 -29.57
C PRO A 48 5.30 23.54 -30.75
N ASP A 49 6.31 22.69 -30.62
CA ASP A 49 7.28 22.52 -31.72
C ASP A 49 7.08 21.19 -32.43
N ALA A 50 6.30 21.24 -33.51
CA ALA A 50 6.21 20.16 -34.48
C ALA A 50 7.56 19.94 -35.18
N ALA A 51 8.12 18.73 -35.06
CA ALA A 51 8.66 17.91 -36.15
C ALA A 51 9.67 16.86 -35.64
N ASN A 52 9.23 15.63 -35.39
CA ASN A 52 9.77 14.52 -36.18
C ASN A 52 8.79 13.35 -36.23
N THR A 53 8.76 12.77 -37.41
CA THR A 53 7.81 11.83 -37.98
C THR A 53 8.31 10.39 -37.79
N ALA A 54 7.37 9.45 -37.90
CA ALA A 54 7.53 8.03 -38.21
C ALA A 54 8.14 7.14 -37.10
N ASP A 55 7.35 6.22 -36.56
CA ASP A 55 7.05 4.90 -37.16
C ASP A 55 8.30 4.00 -37.21
N THR A 56 8.35 3.01 -36.34
CA THR A 56 8.80 1.64 -36.66
C THR A 56 8.34 0.72 -35.53
N ALA A 57 7.37 -0.12 -35.85
CA ALA A 57 7.14 -1.37 -35.14
C ALA A 57 8.36 -2.28 -35.31
N ASN A 58 8.88 -2.87 -34.22
CA ASN A 58 9.61 -4.13 -34.34
C ASN A 58 9.49 -4.97 -33.07
N ALA A 59 8.75 -6.06 -33.20
CA ALA A 59 8.82 -7.21 -32.31
C ALA A 59 9.89 -8.17 -32.84
N ALA A 60 10.97 -8.34 -32.07
CA ALA A 60 11.85 -9.52 -32.00
C ALA A 60 12.99 -9.10 -31.06
N GLY A 61 13.43 -9.85 -30.06
CA GLY A 61 13.30 -11.26 -29.76
C GLY A 61 14.53 -11.61 -28.91
N ALA A 62 14.38 -12.65 -28.09
CA ALA A 62 15.46 -13.51 -27.60
C ALA A 62 16.67 -12.87 -26.90
N SER A 63 16.72 -13.04 -25.59
CA SER A 63 17.70 -13.89 -24.90
C SER A 63 17.70 -13.51 -23.43
N ALA A 64 17.19 -14.38 -22.56
CA ALA A 64 17.97 -15.47 -21.97
C ALA A 64 18.92 -14.97 -20.87
N MET A 65 18.87 -15.74 -19.80
CA MET A 65 19.90 -15.93 -18.77
C MET A 65 19.68 -15.14 -17.48
N LEU A 66 19.03 -15.73 -16.47
CA LEU A 66 19.56 -16.66 -15.45
C LEU A 66 20.35 -15.95 -14.32
N ASN A 67 20.09 -16.42 -13.10
CA ASN A 67 20.77 -16.14 -11.82
C ASN A 67 20.12 -14.99 -11.03
N ASN A 68 19.67 -15.18 -9.80
CA ASN A 68 20.36 -15.89 -8.73
C ASN A 68 19.34 -16.49 -7.75
N ALA A 69 19.40 -17.81 -7.59
CA ALA A 69 18.70 -18.55 -6.56
C ALA A 69 19.69 -18.87 -5.44
N VAL A 70 19.23 -18.73 -4.20
CA VAL A 70 19.74 -19.36 -2.98
C VAL A 70 20.99 -18.74 -2.35
N GLN A 71 20.74 -17.94 -1.31
CA GLN A 71 21.63 -17.75 -0.15
C GLN A 71 20.73 -17.19 0.97
N THR A 72 20.58 -17.71 2.18
CA THR A 72 21.07 -18.87 2.92
C THR A 72 20.06 -19.08 4.05
N ALA A 73 19.72 -20.32 4.35
CA ALA A 73 18.99 -20.71 5.56
C ALA A 73 19.94 -21.52 6.44
N GLU A 74 20.47 -20.91 7.50
CA GLU A 74 21.15 -21.55 8.64
C GLU A 74 20.86 -20.64 9.85
N GLU A 75 19.82 -20.92 10.63
CA GLU A 75 19.89 -21.67 11.89
C GLU A 75 20.72 -20.97 12.98
N GLN A 76 20.05 -20.31 13.93
CA GLN A 76 20.60 -20.23 15.28
C GLN A 76 19.53 -20.13 16.37
N THR A 77 19.57 -21.16 17.20
CA THR A 77 18.79 -21.50 18.38
C THR A 77 19.06 -20.57 19.57
N ALA A 78 18.04 -20.49 20.42
CA ALA A 78 17.95 -19.87 21.74
C ALA A 78 19.21 -19.93 22.64
N ALA A 79 19.62 -18.78 23.17
CA ALA A 79 19.66 -18.44 24.60
C ALA A 79 20.40 -17.10 24.80
N VAL A 80 20.14 -16.48 25.95
CA VAL A 80 20.83 -15.31 26.53
C VAL A 80 20.16 -13.96 26.29
N HIS A 81 19.18 -13.76 27.16
CA HIS A 81 18.74 -12.52 27.79
C HIS A 81 19.91 -11.60 28.21
N ASP A 82 19.64 -10.29 28.09
CA ASP A 82 20.43 -9.12 28.51
C ASP A 82 21.38 -8.54 27.44
N GLN A 83 21.28 -7.20 27.24
CA GLN A 83 22.03 -6.36 26.30
C GLN A 83 21.56 -6.33 24.83
N GLN A 84 20.36 -5.80 24.58
CA GLN A 84 20.15 -4.87 23.45
C GLN A 84 18.98 -3.93 23.77
N MET A 85 19.07 -3.24 24.91
CA MET A 85 18.26 -2.05 25.17
C MET A 85 18.88 -0.92 24.33
N GLY A 86 18.39 -0.75 23.10
CA GLY A 86 18.77 0.37 22.24
C GLY A 86 19.43 0.00 20.92
N SER A 87 18.73 -0.73 20.05
CA SER A 87 18.89 -0.64 18.57
C SER A 87 18.05 -1.69 17.85
N SER A 88 16.74 -1.66 18.10
CA SER A 88 15.77 -1.97 17.05
C SER A 88 14.50 -1.20 17.36
N ALA A 89 14.65 0.10 17.60
CA ALA A 89 13.56 1.02 17.33
C ALA A 89 13.42 0.98 15.81
N GLN A 90 12.64 0.01 15.31
CA GLN A 90 12.17 0.04 13.94
C GLN A 90 11.20 1.22 13.89
N THR A 91 11.79 2.40 13.81
CA THR A 91 11.19 3.70 13.62
C THR A 91 10.63 3.73 12.20
N GLY A 92 9.62 2.91 11.93
CA GLY A 92 8.65 3.27 10.92
C GLY A 92 8.08 4.61 11.36
N SER A 93 8.29 5.65 10.57
CA SER A 93 7.85 7.05 10.79
C SER A 93 6.59 7.15 11.67
N LEU A 94 6.77 7.24 12.99
CA LEU A 94 5.67 7.33 13.96
C LEU A 94 5.30 8.80 14.09
N LYS A 95 4.04 9.13 13.83
CA LYS A 95 3.55 10.50 14.02
C LYS A 95 3.00 10.66 15.44
N LEU A 96 3.69 11.47 16.23
CA LEU A 96 3.23 11.91 17.54
C LEU A 96 2.53 13.26 17.37
N ASP A 97 1.22 13.28 17.61
CA ASP A 97 0.41 14.48 17.54
C ASP A 97 0.05 14.92 18.96
N ASN A 98 0.66 16.02 19.42
CA ASN A 98 0.46 16.56 20.77
C ASN A 98 0.81 15.58 21.92
N VAL A 99 1.64 14.57 21.64
CA VAL A 99 2.07 13.53 22.60
C VAL A 99 3.60 13.48 22.63
N ASP A 100 4.16 13.32 23.82
CA ASP A 100 5.60 13.21 24.04
C ASP A 100 6.12 11.79 23.74
N GLU A 101 7.39 11.67 23.33
CA GLU A 101 8.03 10.39 22.98
C GLU A 101 7.98 9.41 24.15
N ARG A 102 8.16 9.89 25.38
CA ARG A 102 8.07 9.05 26.58
C ARG A 102 6.68 8.44 26.75
N THR A 103 5.64 9.23 26.50
CA THR A 103 4.25 8.79 26.59
C THR A 103 3.93 7.80 25.47
N ALA A 104 4.43 8.05 24.26
CA ALA A 104 4.32 7.14 23.14
C ALA A 104 4.96 5.78 23.41
N ALA A 105 6.19 5.76 23.94
CA ALA A 105 6.89 4.54 24.32
C ALA A 105 6.13 3.75 25.40
N MET A 106 5.54 4.45 26.37
CA MET A 106 4.71 3.84 27.41
C MET A 106 3.46 3.18 26.80
N ILE A 107 2.79 3.84 25.86
CA ILE A 107 1.64 3.27 25.14
C ILE A 107 2.09 2.04 24.32
N MET A 108 3.24 2.11 23.65
CA MET A 108 3.80 1.02 22.85
C MET A 108 4.02 -0.24 23.71
N ALA A 109 4.55 -0.06 24.93
CA ALA A 109 4.79 -1.13 25.87
C ALA A 109 3.49 -1.78 26.36
N VAL A 110 2.52 -0.98 26.81
CA VAL A 110 1.23 -1.49 27.34
C VAL A 110 0.48 -2.27 26.27
N VAL A 111 0.39 -1.73 25.05
CA VAL A 111 -0.35 -2.40 23.97
C VAL A 111 0.33 -3.71 23.55
N SER A 112 1.67 -3.77 23.52
CA SER A 112 2.39 -5.01 23.23
C SER A 112 2.09 -6.11 24.26
N HIS A 113 1.99 -5.73 25.54
CA HIS A 113 1.66 -6.64 26.63
C HIS A 113 0.21 -7.16 26.53
N GLU A 114 -0.75 -6.26 26.32
CA GLU A 114 -2.17 -6.62 26.25
C GLU A 114 -2.49 -7.46 25.01
N THR A 115 -1.88 -7.13 23.87
CA THR A 115 -2.11 -7.86 22.61
C THR A 115 -1.28 -9.12 22.48
N LYS A 116 -0.26 -9.31 23.35
CA LYS A 116 0.80 -10.32 23.23
C LYS A 116 1.54 -10.29 21.89
N ILE A 117 1.49 -9.15 21.18
CA ILE A 117 2.26 -8.92 19.96
C ILE A 117 3.61 -8.33 20.38
N PRO A 118 4.74 -8.96 20.06
CA PRO A 118 6.05 -8.43 20.42
C PRO A 118 6.31 -7.09 19.72
N LEU A 119 7.11 -6.23 20.36
CA LEU A 119 7.37 -4.85 19.91
C LEU A 119 7.90 -4.78 18.45
N ASN A 120 8.59 -5.82 17.98
CA ASN A 120 9.11 -5.89 16.62
C ASN A 120 8.04 -6.09 15.53
N GLN A 121 6.84 -6.55 15.91
CA GLN A 121 5.69 -6.76 15.02
C GLN A 121 4.58 -5.71 15.24
N LEU A 122 4.70 -4.91 16.29
CA LEU A 122 3.72 -3.90 16.66
C LEU A 122 4.03 -2.57 15.97
N VAL A 123 3.19 -2.17 15.01
CA VAL A 123 3.36 -0.92 14.23
C VAL A 123 2.27 0.09 14.59
N PHE A 124 2.68 1.24 15.12
CA PHE A 124 1.79 2.39 15.33
C PHE A 124 1.88 3.36 14.14
N ARG A 125 0.72 3.77 13.59
CA ARG A 125 0.64 4.73 12.48
C ARG A 125 0.62 6.19 12.97
N SER A 126 -0.13 6.46 14.03
CA SER A 126 -0.17 7.76 14.71
C SER A 126 -0.61 7.58 16.16
N ILE A 127 -0.11 8.45 17.03
CA ILE A 127 -0.55 8.57 18.43
C ILE A 127 -0.96 10.02 18.65
N SER A 128 -2.21 10.25 19.03
CA SER A 128 -2.80 11.58 19.22
C SER A 128 -3.43 11.70 20.61
N LEU A 129 -3.27 12.86 21.24
CA LEU A 129 -3.98 13.19 22.47
C LEU A 129 -5.38 13.69 22.14
N VAL A 130 -6.42 12.99 22.61
CA VAL A 130 -7.81 13.45 22.49
C VAL A 130 -8.07 14.49 23.58
N LYS A 131 -8.56 15.67 23.18
CA LYS A 131 -8.88 16.80 24.05
C LYS A 131 -10.30 16.70 24.61
#